data_AF-A0A326QEK4-F1
#
_entry.id   AF-A0A326QEK4-F1
#
_cell.length_a   1.000
_cell.length_b   1.000
_cell.length_c   1.000
_cell.angle_alpha   90.00
_cell.angle_beta   90.00
_cell.angle_gamma   90.00
#
_symmetry.space_group_name_H-M   'P 1'
#
loop_
_entity.id
_entity.type
_entity.pdbx_description
1 polymer ?
#
loop_
_entity_poly.entity_id
_entity_poly.type
_entity_poly.pdbx_seq_one_letter_code
_entity_poly.pdbx_strand_id
1 'polypeptide(L)'
;MAVAAPLAFQPAAAAAALFHLVGPVPVELGLHDGRLSTCTAPSHCVRQDWPLADPLDGLRQLVPVLKATPGIRVERFEEEPEAAYLHATAESRLFGFIDDLELAADARSGVLQVRSASRLGDSDLGVNRARLESLKQALDAGISPAAAG
;
A
#
# COMPACT_ATOMS: atom_id res chain seq x y z
N MET A 1 -57.97 -11.34 -21.01
CA MET A 1 -57.58 -10.02 -20.46
C MET A 1 -56.24 -10.21 -19.77
N ALA A 2 -55.16 -9.72 -20.38
CA ALA A 2 -53.81 -9.81 -19.80
C ALA A 2 -53.43 -8.42 -19.27
N VAL A 3 -53.10 -8.34 -17.98
CA VAL A 3 -52.66 -7.11 -17.31
C VAL A 3 -51.16 -6.98 -17.51
N ALA A 4 -50.72 -5.92 -18.19
CA ALA A 4 -49.31 -5.59 -18.33
C ALA A 4 -48.76 -5.00 -17.02
N ALA A 5 -47.69 -5.57 -16.50
CA ALA A 5 -46.97 -5.04 -15.34
C ALA A 5 -46.15 -3.78 -15.73
N PRO A 6 -45.98 -2.79 -14.85
CA PRO A 6 -45.23 -1.59 -15.17
C PRO A 6 -43.73 -1.89 -15.16
N LEU A 7 -43.02 -1.39 -16.17
CA LEU A 7 -41.57 -1.35 -16.20
C LEU A 7 -41.07 -0.40 -15.11
N ALA A 8 -40.48 -0.97 -14.05
CA ALA A 8 -39.78 -0.18 -13.04
C ALA A 8 -38.52 0.44 -13.67
N PHE A 9 -38.49 1.77 -13.72
CA PHE A 9 -37.32 2.53 -14.14
C PHE A 9 -36.28 2.44 -13.02
N GLN A 10 -35.26 1.60 -13.19
CA GLN A 10 -34.11 1.60 -12.29
C GLN A 10 -33.24 2.82 -12.62
N PRO A 11 -32.93 3.71 -11.66
CA PRO A 11 -31.94 4.75 -11.92
C PRO A 11 -30.60 4.04 -12.11
N ALA A 12 -30.01 4.19 -13.30
CA ALA A 12 -28.62 3.84 -13.50
C ALA A 12 -27.79 4.65 -12.49
N ALA A 13 -27.04 3.96 -11.63
CA ALA A 13 -26.08 4.61 -10.75
C ALA A 13 -25.11 5.40 -11.63
N ALA A 14 -25.21 6.73 -11.60
CA ALA A 14 -24.25 7.60 -12.24
C ALA A 14 -22.92 7.44 -11.50
N ALA A 15 -22.02 6.61 -12.04
CA ALA A 15 -20.63 6.61 -11.64
C ALA A 15 -20.06 7.98 -12.03
N ALA A 16 -19.93 8.88 -11.05
CA ALA A 16 -19.21 10.13 -11.24
C ALA A 16 -17.76 9.75 -11.57
N ALA A 17 -17.38 9.90 -12.84
CA ALA A 17 -16.00 9.82 -13.27
C ALA A 17 -15.26 11.04 -12.69
N LEU A 18 -14.79 10.90 -11.45
CA LEU A 18 -13.87 11.84 -10.82
C LEU A 18 -12.54 11.73 -11.55
N PHE A 19 -12.01 12.87 -11.99
CA PHE A 19 -10.74 13.00 -12.71
C PHE A 19 -9.66 12.05 -12.17
N HIS A 20 -9.35 10.99 -12.92
CA HIS A 20 -8.21 10.12 -12.63
C HIS A 20 -6.90 10.85 -13.01
N LEU A 21 -6.50 11.81 -12.19
CA LEU A 21 -5.16 12.41 -12.25
C LEU A 21 -4.15 11.39 -11.73
N VAL A 22 -3.83 10.41 -12.58
CA VAL A 22 -2.81 9.40 -12.30
C VAL A 22 -1.49 9.90 -12.84
N GLY A 23 -0.54 10.17 -11.95
CA GLY A 23 0.83 10.47 -12.35
C GLY A 23 1.49 9.26 -13.03
N PRO A 24 2.56 9.48 -13.81
CA PRO A 24 3.35 8.38 -14.34
C PRO A 24 3.88 7.50 -13.20
N VAL A 25 4.08 6.21 -13.50
CA VAL A 25 4.76 5.30 -12.57
C VAL A 25 6.19 5.84 -12.35
N PRO A 26 6.61 6.08 -11.10
CA PRO A 26 7.94 6.62 -10.83
C PRO A 26 9.05 5.65 -11.26
N VAL A 27 10.14 6.18 -11.81
CA VAL A 27 11.27 5.36 -12.30
C VAL A 27 12.16 4.86 -11.17
N GLU A 28 12.04 5.47 -9.99
CA GLU A 28 12.79 5.14 -8.78
C GLU A 28 12.11 4.08 -7.91
N LEU A 29 11.04 3.44 -8.38
CA LEU A 29 10.47 2.27 -7.69
C LEU A 29 11.45 1.11 -7.64
N GLY A 30 11.32 0.28 -6.62
CA GLY A 30 12.18 -0.87 -6.37
C GLY A 30 13.33 -0.58 -5.43
N LEU A 31 14.21 -1.58 -5.32
CA LEU A 31 15.41 -1.52 -4.51
C LEU A 31 16.56 -0.93 -5.33
N HIS A 32 17.20 0.11 -4.76
CA HIS A 32 18.45 0.68 -5.24
C HIS A 32 19.52 0.37 -4.20
N ASP A 33 20.50 -0.45 -4.57
CA ASP A 33 21.55 -0.95 -3.66
C ASP A 33 20.97 -1.57 -2.36
N GLY A 34 19.90 -2.35 -2.50
CA GLY A 34 19.23 -3.02 -1.39
C GLY A 34 18.41 -2.09 -0.48
N ARG A 35 18.19 -0.83 -0.88
CA ARG A 35 17.37 0.13 -0.12
C ARG A 35 16.23 0.69 -0.95
N LEU A 36 15.10 0.95 -0.29
CA LEU A 36 14.04 1.74 -0.89
C LEU A 36 14.50 3.19 -1.08
N SER A 37 13.99 3.83 -2.13
CA SER A 37 14.21 5.23 -2.43
C SER A 37 13.89 6.13 -1.22
N THR A 38 14.65 7.21 -1.04
CA THR A 38 14.38 8.18 0.03
C THR A 38 13.18 9.08 -0.32
N CYS A 39 12.59 9.73 0.67
CA CYS A 39 11.58 10.76 0.44
C CYS A 39 12.27 12.11 0.21
N THR A 40 12.28 12.59 -1.04
CA THR A 40 12.80 13.92 -1.40
C THR A 40 11.82 15.04 -1.02
N ALA A 41 10.51 14.74 -0.96
CA ALA A 41 9.45 15.65 -0.55
C ALA A 41 8.59 15.02 0.56
N PRO A 42 8.84 15.36 1.85
CA PRO A 42 8.18 14.69 2.98
C PRO A 42 6.69 15.06 3.15
N SER A 43 6.16 16.03 2.38
CA SER A 43 4.75 16.45 2.44
C SER A 43 3.78 15.45 1.80
N HIS A 44 4.28 14.50 1.01
CA HIS A 44 3.49 13.45 0.33
C HIS A 44 4.26 12.12 0.21
N CYS A 45 5.30 11.93 1.02
CA CYS A 45 6.10 10.71 1.06
C CYS A 45 6.50 10.40 2.50
N VAL A 46 6.37 9.14 2.90
CA VAL A 46 6.88 8.63 4.17
C VAL A 46 7.66 7.36 3.90
N ARG A 47 8.84 7.26 4.52
CA ARG A 47 9.66 6.05 4.58
C ARG A 47 10.02 5.75 6.02
N GLN A 48 9.99 4.47 6.39
CA GLN A 48 10.39 3.98 7.70
C GLN A 48 11.13 2.65 7.54
N ASP A 49 12.00 2.35 8.50
CA ASP A 49 12.65 1.06 8.63
C ASP A 49 12.08 0.42 9.91
N TRP A 50 11.43 -0.75 9.80
CA TRP A 50 10.84 -1.47 10.93
C TRP A 50 11.75 -2.63 11.34
N PRO A 51 12.39 -2.58 12.51
CA PRO A 51 13.16 -3.70 13.02
C PRO A 51 12.23 -4.87 13.34
N LEU A 52 12.54 -6.05 12.81
CA LEU A 52 11.78 -7.28 12.99
C LEU A 52 12.74 -8.46 13.14
N ALA A 53 12.40 -9.41 14.01
CA ALA A 53 13.17 -10.65 14.14
C ALA A 53 13.14 -11.49 12.85
N ASP A 54 11.99 -11.51 12.17
CA ASP A 54 11.81 -12.12 10.85
C ASP A 54 11.09 -11.15 9.90
N PRO A 55 11.83 -10.33 9.14
CA PRO A 55 11.24 -9.40 8.18
C PRO A 55 10.51 -10.09 7.01
N LEU A 56 10.93 -11.31 6.63
CA LEU A 56 10.29 -12.05 5.55
C LEU A 56 8.90 -12.52 5.98
N ASP A 57 8.80 -13.10 7.18
CA ASP A 57 7.52 -13.46 7.76
C ASP A 57 6.64 -12.23 7.99
N GLY A 58 7.21 -11.13 8.50
CA GLY A 58 6.49 -9.87 8.67
C GLY A 58 5.89 -9.35 7.35
N LEU A 59 6.63 -9.41 6.24
CA LEU A 59 6.10 -9.06 4.93
C LEU A 59 4.99 -10.03 4.50
N ARG A 60 5.16 -11.35 4.66
CA ARG A 60 4.13 -12.35 4.33
C ARG A 60 2.83 -12.14 5.10
N GLN A 61 2.91 -11.75 6.38
CA GLN A 61 1.74 -11.42 7.20
C GLN A 61 0.97 -10.20 6.67
N LEU A 62 1.68 -9.22 6.07
CA LEU A 62 1.05 -8.03 5.51
C LEU A 62 0.42 -8.24 4.13
N VAL A 63 0.89 -9.21 3.33
CA VAL A 63 0.30 -9.52 2.01
C VAL A 63 -1.23 -9.69 2.05
N PRO A 64 -1.82 -10.53 2.92
CA PRO A 64 -3.28 -10.66 2.98
C PRO A 64 -3.96 -9.39 3.47
N VAL A 65 -3.36 -8.63 4.39
CA VAL A 65 -3.89 -7.34 4.87
C VAL A 65 -3.99 -6.34 3.72
N LEU A 66 -2.93 -6.23 2.91
CA LEU A 66 -2.89 -5.36 1.73
C LEU A 66 -3.96 -5.75 0.71
N LYS A 67 -4.08 -7.04 0.40
CA LYS A 67 -5.09 -7.56 -0.55
C LYS A 67 -6.53 -7.36 -0.07
N ALA A 68 -6.76 -7.35 1.25
CA ALA A 68 -8.08 -7.14 1.85
C ALA A 68 -8.42 -5.64 2.02
N THR A 69 -7.46 -4.73 1.90
CA THR A 69 -7.66 -3.31 2.13
C THR A 69 -8.28 -2.64 0.89
N PRO A 70 -9.50 -2.06 1.00
CA PRO A 70 -10.13 -1.40 -0.14
C PRO A 70 -9.30 -0.23 -0.68
N GLY A 71 -9.07 -0.23 -1.99
CA GLY A 71 -8.25 0.77 -2.68
C GLY A 71 -6.77 0.43 -2.77
N ILE A 72 -6.31 -0.70 -2.22
CA ILE A 72 -4.94 -1.20 -2.41
C ILE A 72 -4.94 -2.33 -3.45
N ARG A 73 -3.97 -2.30 -4.36
CA ARG A 73 -3.71 -3.35 -5.35
C ARG A 73 -2.23 -3.74 -5.31
N VAL A 74 -1.94 -5.01 -5.04
CA VAL A 74 -0.58 -5.55 -5.16
C VAL A 74 -0.26 -5.70 -6.64
N GLU A 75 0.76 -4.99 -7.12
CA GLU A 75 1.20 -5.00 -8.52
C GLU A 75 2.32 -6.02 -8.76
N ARG A 76 3.21 -6.17 -7.79
CA ARG A 76 4.40 -7.03 -7.88
C ARG A 76 4.75 -7.56 -6.50
N PHE A 77 5.14 -8.83 -6.47
CA PHE A 77 5.70 -9.47 -5.29
C PHE A 77 6.81 -10.44 -5.72
N GLU A 78 8.00 -10.23 -5.20
CA GLU A 78 9.22 -10.96 -5.53
C GLU A 78 9.82 -11.47 -4.23
N GLU A 79 10.13 -12.75 -4.17
CA GLU A 79 10.56 -13.42 -2.94
C GLU A 79 11.78 -14.28 -3.22
N GLU A 80 12.83 -14.03 -2.46
CA GLU A 80 14.11 -14.74 -2.45
C GLU A 80 14.39 -15.27 -1.03
N PRO A 81 15.32 -16.24 -0.86
CA PRO A 81 15.55 -16.87 0.45
C PRO A 81 15.88 -15.90 1.60
N GLU A 82 16.52 -14.76 1.33
CA GLU A 82 16.97 -13.79 2.35
C GLU A 82 16.39 -12.38 2.15
N ALA A 83 15.58 -12.17 1.12
CA ALA A 83 15.03 -10.87 0.79
C ALA A 83 13.69 -11.00 0.07
N ALA A 84 12.81 -10.03 0.25
CA ALA A 84 11.57 -9.98 -0.52
C ALA A 84 11.17 -8.53 -0.76
N TYR A 85 10.54 -8.28 -1.90
CA TYR A 85 10.07 -6.97 -2.31
C TYR A 85 8.62 -7.05 -2.77
N LEU A 86 7.80 -6.11 -2.30
CA LEU A 86 6.42 -5.96 -2.70
C LEU A 86 6.17 -4.52 -3.11
N HIS A 87 5.54 -4.34 -4.28
CA HIS A 87 4.98 -3.08 -4.73
C HIS A 87 3.46 -3.20 -4.84
N ALA A 88 2.78 -2.21 -4.29
CA ALA A 88 1.35 -2.03 -4.40
C ALA A 88 1.02 -0.58 -4.76
N THR A 89 -0.11 -0.39 -5.44
CA THR A 89 -0.73 0.93 -5.59
C THR A 89 -1.83 1.10 -4.55
N ALA A 90 -2.01 2.33 -4.06
CA ALA A 90 -3.08 2.68 -3.13
C ALA A 90 -3.82 3.93 -3.62
N GLU A 91 -5.14 3.85 -3.72
CA GLU A 91 -6.00 4.96 -4.11
C GLU A 91 -6.46 5.76 -2.88
N SER A 92 -6.18 7.06 -2.90
CA SER A 92 -6.58 8.01 -1.87
C SER A 92 -8.04 8.46 -2.06
N ARG A 93 -8.90 8.15 -1.07
CA ARG A 93 -10.37 8.31 -1.15
C ARG A 93 -10.89 9.74 -1.38
N LEU A 94 -10.12 10.77 -1.01
CA LEU A 94 -10.62 12.16 -1.08
C LEU A 94 -10.50 12.77 -2.48
N PHE A 95 -9.49 12.37 -3.25
CA PHE A 95 -9.16 13.00 -4.54
C PHE A 95 -8.80 12.01 -5.66
N GLY A 96 -8.79 10.70 -5.40
CA GLY A 96 -8.46 9.68 -6.41
C GLY A 96 -6.99 9.62 -6.80
N PHE A 97 -6.09 10.17 -5.98
CA PHE A 97 -4.65 10.08 -6.23
C PHE A 97 -4.15 8.65 -6.01
N ILE A 98 -3.22 8.24 -6.87
CA ILE A 98 -2.53 6.96 -6.75
C ILE A 98 -1.21 7.19 -6.01
N ASP A 99 -1.05 6.45 -4.93
CA ASP A 99 0.19 6.35 -4.18
C ASP A 99 0.87 5.02 -4.51
N ASP A 100 2.19 5.02 -4.51
CA ASP A 100 3.00 3.81 -4.53
C ASP A 100 3.38 3.41 -3.09
N LEU A 101 3.07 2.17 -2.75
CA LEU A 101 3.40 1.53 -1.48
C LEU A 101 4.43 0.42 -1.76
N GLU A 102 5.59 0.53 -1.14
CA GLU A 102 6.70 -0.40 -1.30
C GLU A 102 7.08 -0.98 0.07
N LEU A 103 7.24 -2.30 0.11
CA LEU A 103 7.73 -3.03 1.28
C LEU A 103 8.91 -3.91 0.85
N ALA A 104 10.02 -3.84 1.58
CA ALA A 104 11.22 -4.59 1.29
C ALA A 104 11.78 -5.23 2.56
N ALA A 105 11.72 -6.55 2.62
CA ALA A 105 12.29 -7.35 3.70
C ALA A 105 13.77 -7.64 3.41
N ASP A 106 14.62 -7.35 4.39
CA ASP A 106 16.03 -7.74 4.39
C ASP A 106 16.32 -8.57 5.65
N ALA A 107 16.39 -9.89 5.47
CA ALA A 107 16.59 -10.82 6.58
C ALA A 107 17.97 -10.67 7.23
N ARG A 108 18.99 -10.21 6.47
CA ARG A 108 20.35 -10.06 6.99
C ARG A 108 20.48 -8.88 7.95
N SER A 109 19.74 -7.80 7.71
CA SER A 109 19.72 -6.63 8.59
C SER A 109 18.62 -6.67 9.65
N GLY A 110 17.68 -7.61 9.56
CA GLY A 110 16.54 -7.69 10.50
C GLY A 110 15.59 -6.51 10.36
N VAL A 111 15.41 -6.01 9.13
CA VAL A 111 14.61 -4.81 8.83
C VAL A 111 13.61 -5.08 7.72
N LEU A 112 12.37 -4.64 7.94
CA LEU A 112 11.38 -4.42 6.89
C LEU A 112 11.34 -2.92 6.56
N GLN A 113 11.87 -2.55 5.41
CA GLN A 113 11.80 -1.19 4.88
C GLN A 113 10.41 -0.96 4.31
N VAL A 114 9.80 0.18 4.61
CA VAL A 114 8.49 0.55 4.08
C VAL A 114 8.50 1.98 3.54
N ARG A 115 7.84 2.20 2.41
CA ARG A 115 7.69 3.51 1.78
C ARG A 115 6.28 3.65 1.22
N SER A 116 5.65 4.80 1.44
CA SER A 116 4.37 5.17 0.84
C SER A 116 4.49 6.59 0.29
N ALA A 117 4.27 6.77 -1.01
CA ALA A 117 4.51 8.04 -1.70
C ALA A 117 3.45 8.32 -2.77
N SER A 118 2.91 9.53 -2.79
CA SER A 118 1.96 9.96 -3.83
C SER A 118 2.67 10.24 -5.16
N ARG A 119 2.07 9.84 -6.29
CA ARG A 119 2.63 10.11 -7.62
C ARG A 119 2.50 11.58 -8.05
N LEU A 120 1.49 12.26 -7.51
CA LEU A 120 1.16 13.66 -7.81
C LEU A 120 0.61 14.34 -6.57
N GLY A 121 0.62 15.68 -6.61
CA GLY A 121 0.09 16.54 -5.57
C GLY A 121 1.17 17.08 -4.65
N ASP A 122 0.93 18.27 -4.10
CA ASP A 122 1.90 18.94 -3.22
C ASP A 122 1.89 18.34 -1.80
N SER A 123 0.74 17.80 -1.37
CA SER A 123 0.58 17.12 -0.08
C SER A 123 -0.49 16.03 -0.11
N ASP A 124 -0.30 15.01 0.72
CA ASP A 124 -1.22 13.91 0.95
C ASP A 124 -2.09 14.07 2.22
N LEU A 125 -1.96 15.20 2.93
CA LEU A 125 -2.61 15.46 4.22
C LEU A 125 -2.37 14.37 5.29
N GLY A 126 -1.23 13.67 5.21
CA GLY A 126 -0.84 12.60 6.13
C GLY A 126 -1.40 11.22 5.78
N VAL A 127 -2.05 11.03 4.63
CA VAL A 127 -2.60 9.72 4.22
C VAL A 127 -1.52 8.64 4.14
N ASN A 128 -0.34 8.94 3.58
CA ASN A 128 0.74 7.94 3.49
C ASN A 128 1.26 7.55 4.88
N ARG A 129 1.34 8.50 5.81
CA ARG A 129 1.72 8.21 7.21
C ARG A 129 0.71 7.30 7.88
N ALA A 130 -0.58 7.65 7.82
CA ALA A 130 -1.65 6.88 8.42
C ALA A 130 -1.74 5.46 7.84
N ARG A 131 -1.41 5.29 6.55
CA ARG A 131 -1.31 3.98 5.91
C ARG A 131 -0.21 3.12 6.53
N LEU A 132 1.00 3.65 6.65
CA LEU A 132 2.11 2.91 7.26
C LEU A 132 1.84 2.59 8.74
N GLU A 133 1.22 3.51 9.49
CA GLU A 133 0.82 3.27 10.88
C GLU A 133 -0.21 2.15 11.01
N SER A 134 -1.22 2.13 10.13
CA SER A 134 -2.23 1.07 10.11
C SER A 134 -1.63 -0.31 9.78
N LEU A 135 -0.69 -0.35 8.83
CA LEU A 135 0.04 -1.58 8.51
C LEU A 135 0.92 -2.03 9.68
N LYS A 136 1.59 -1.10 10.36
CA LYS A 136 2.40 -1.42 11.54
C LYS A 136 1.54 -2.01 12.67
N GLN A 137 0.35 -1.44 12.90
CA GLN A 137 -0.59 -1.97 13.89
C GLN A 137 -1.10 -3.36 13.52
N ALA A 138 -1.44 -3.60 12.25
CA ALA A 138 -1.86 -4.91 11.78
C ALA A 138 -0.74 -5.96 11.93
N LEU A 139 0.49 -5.55 11.63
CA LEU A 139 1.68 -6.36 11.85
C LEU A 139 1.87 -6.68 13.33
N ASP A 140 1.82 -5.70 14.23
CA ASP A 140 2.01 -5.90 15.67
C ASP A 140 0.89 -6.72 16.32
N ALA A 141 -0.32 -6.69 15.75
CA ALA A 141 -1.43 -7.53 16.19
C ALA A 141 -1.28 -9.01 15.74
N GLY A 142 -0.60 -9.26 14.61
CA GLY A 142 -0.27 -10.59 14.10
C GLY A 142 1.03 -11.16 14.66
N ILE A 143 2.01 -10.29 14.94
CA ILE A 143 3.24 -10.58 15.69
C ILE A 143 2.90 -10.54 17.18
N SER A 144 2.24 -11.59 17.68
CA SER A 144 2.33 -11.87 19.12
C SER A 144 3.81 -12.06 19.46
N PRO A 145 4.37 -11.40 20.50
CA PRO A 145 5.80 -11.41 20.75
C PRO A 145 6.26 -12.84 21.01
N ALA A 146 6.97 -13.41 20.05
CA ALA A 146 7.75 -14.61 20.28
C ALA A 146 8.81 -14.25 21.32
N ALA A 147 8.71 -14.95 22.45
CA ALA A 147 9.58 -14.91 23.62
C ALA A 147 11.00 -14.36 23.36
N ALA A 148 11.30 -13.23 23.98
CA ALA A 148 12.66 -13.00 24.47
C ALA A 148 12.95 -14.11 25.49
N GLY A 149 14.03 -14.85 25.27
CA GLY A 149 14.42 -16.04 26.04
C GLY A 149 14.66 -15.82 27.52
#